data_AF-A0ABD5NEE2-F1
#
_entry.id   AF-A0ABD5NEE2-F1
#
_cell.length_a   1.000
_cell.length_b   1.000
_cell.length_c   1.000
_cell.angle_alpha   90.00
_cell.angle_beta   90.00
_cell.angle_gamma   90.00
#
_symmetry.space_group_name_H-M   'P 1'
#
loop_
_entity.id
_entity.type
_entity.pdbx_description
1 polymer ?
#
loop_
_entity_poly.entity_id
_entity_poly.type
_entity_poly.pdbx_seq_one_letter_code
_entity_poly.pdbx_strand_id
1 'polypeptide(L)'
;MLIDLLPTSLAALIPELSLLLIGYVVEKHYVSRVTCFTNVLALNVHFLTVGESGLWLGLYADLGLLLGAWGFLHYMEQESLSRDYYQVSHILYSSLVVGAIILYPHIEWIFSAILGDGSLPAIGVVGIAVLINLALLDDEDQLHYRLARDIRVNEFIVNSPTLEVDLGDGYFTRRHLEDWFRVK
;
A
#
# COMPACT_ATOMS: atom_id res chain seq x y z
N MET A 1 -17.58 -7.30 22.28
CA MET A 1 -17.20 -6.41 21.16
C MET A 1 -18.00 -6.80 19.93
N LEU A 2 -18.30 -5.89 18.99
CA LEU A 2 -19.01 -6.25 17.75
C LEU A 2 -18.27 -7.36 16.96
N ILE A 3 -16.94 -7.41 17.09
CA ILE A 3 -16.11 -8.43 16.45
C ILE A 3 -16.36 -9.85 17.00
N ASP A 4 -16.90 -9.99 18.22
CA ASP A 4 -17.23 -11.29 18.83
C ASP A 4 -18.49 -11.92 18.19
N LEU A 5 -19.24 -11.14 17.41
CA LEU A 5 -20.41 -11.62 16.66
C LEU A 5 -20.03 -12.16 15.28
N LEU A 6 -18.78 -11.94 14.83
CA LEU A 6 -18.34 -12.40 13.52
C LEU A 6 -17.97 -13.89 13.55
N PRO A 7 -18.36 -14.68 12.55
CA PRO A 7 -17.81 -16.02 12.37
C PRO A 7 -16.29 -15.97 12.28
N THR A 8 -15.60 -16.88 12.97
CA THR A 8 -14.13 -16.92 13.00
C THR A 8 -13.51 -16.97 11.60
N SER A 9 -14.18 -17.64 10.66
CA SER A 9 -13.77 -17.68 9.25
C SER A 9 -13.80 -16.32 8.56
N LEU A 10 -14.76 -15.46 8.89
CA LEU A 10 -14.83 -14.11 8.35
C LEU A 10 -13.87 -13.17 9.09
N ALA A 11 -13.72 -13.35 10.41
CA ALA A 11 -12.81 -12.58 11.23
C ALA A 11 -11.35 -12.73 10.76
N ALA A 12 -10.96 -13.94 10.36
CA ALA A 12 -9.63 -14.24 9.82
C ALA A 12 -9.33 -13.49 8.51
N LEU A 13 -10.35 -13.12 7.73
CA LEU A 13 -10.22 -12.44 6.45
C LEU A 13 -10.31 -10.90 6.55
N ILE A 14 -10.61 -10.36 7.74
CA ILE A 14 -10.78 -8.91 7.92
C ILE A 14 -9.51 -8.14 7.51
N PRO A 15 -8.29 -8.53 7.90
CA PRO A 15 -7.09 -7.80 7.50
C PRO A 15 -6.93 -7.70 5.97
N GLU A 16 -7.13 -8.82 5.27
CA GLU A 16 -7.00 -8.95 3.82
C GLU A 16 -8.07 -8.14 3.09
N LEU A 17 -9.32 -8.26 3.54
CA LEU A 17 -10.45 -7.50 2.99
C LEU A 17 -10.31 -6.01 3.28
N SER A 18 -9.76 -5.63 4.43
CA SER A 18 -9.48 -4.23 4.75
C SER A 18 -8.41 -3.68 3.82
N LEU A 19 -7.35 -4.44 3.55
CA LEU A 19 -6.29 -4.05 2.63
C LEU A 19 -6.83 -3.95 1.20
N LEU A 20 -7.62 -4.91 0.74
CA LEU A 20 -8.24 -4.90 -0.59
C LEU A 20 -9.27 -3.77 -0.77
N LEU A 21 -10.16 -3.53 0.20
CA LEU A 21 -11.26 -2.57 0.03
C LEU A 21 -10.84 -1.16 0.42
N ILE A 22 -10.32 -0.98 1.64
CA ILE A 22 -9.94 0.33 2.16
C ILE A 22 -8.65 0.80 1.47
N GLY A 23 -7.67 -0.09 1.35
CA GLY A 23 -6.41 0.22 0.67
C GLY A 23 -6.64 0.62 -0.78
N TYR A 24 -7.44 -0.13 -1.55
CA TYR A 24 -7.79 0.25 -2.92
C TYR A 24 -8.52 1.60 -3.01
N VAL A 25 -9.48 1.88 -2.11
CA VAL A 25 -10.18 3.17 -2.08
C VAL A 25 -9.20 4.32 -1.79
N VAL A 26 -8.28 4.13 -0.83
CA VAL A 26 -7.25 5.13 -0.51
C VAL A 26 -6.34 5.36 -1.72
N GLU A 27 -5.87 4.30 -2.35
CA GLU A 27 -4.99 4.35 -3.53
C GLU A 27 -5.68 4.94 -4.76
N LYS A 28 -7.02 4.82 -4.84
CA LYS A 28 -7.81 5.50 -5.87
C LYS A 28 -7.64 7.02 -5.81
N HIS A 29 -7.45 7.55 -4.60
CA HIS A 29 -7.36 8.97 -4.34
C HIS A 29 -5.94 9.46 -4.06
N TYR A 30 -5.02 8.62 -3.59
CA TYR A 30 -3.63 8.98 -3.28
C TYR A 30 -2.71 7.75 -3.36
N VAL A 31 -1.72 7.78 -4.26
CA VAL A 31 -0.62 6.82 -4.31
C VAL A 31 0.49 7.30 -3.38
N SER A 32 0.37 6.98 -2.10
CA SER A 32 1.34 7.42 -1.10
C SER A 32 2.51 6.44 -0.97
N ARG A 33 3.70 7.00 -0.82
CA ARG A 33 4.94 6.30 -0.40
C ARG A 33 4.71 5.51 0.90
N VAL A 34 3.89 6.06 1.78
CA VAL A 34 3.47 5.41 3.03
C VAL A 34 2.62 4.17 2.74
N THR A 35 1.68 4.26 1.79
CA THR A 35 0.82 3.12 1.42
C THR A 35 1.65 1.97 0.84
N CYS A 36 2.60 2.30 -0.04
CA CYS A 36 3.54 1.30 -0.56
C CYS A 36 4.26 0.59 0.57
N PHE A 37 4.83 1.35 1.52
CA PHE A 37 5.55 0.78 2.65
C PHE A 37 4.66 -0.09 3.55
N THR A 38 3.44 0.35 3.85
CA THR A 38 2.51 -0.44 4.66
C THR A 38 2.07 -1.72 3.97
N ASN A 39 1.86 -1.69 2.65
CA ASN A 39 1.49 -2.87 1.88
C ASN A 39 2.62 -3.91 1.90
N VAL A 40 3.85 -3.51 1.56
CA VAL A 40 5.00 -4.44 1.56
C VAL A 40 5.35 -4.94 2.96
N LEU A 41 5.12 -4.13 4.00
CA LEU A 41 5.28 -4.58 5.38
C LEU A 41 4.23 -5.64 5.73
N ALA A 42 2.96 -5.44 5.37
CA ALA A 42 1.90 -6.43 5.57
C ALA A 42 2.22 -7.75 4.84
N LEU A 43 2.74 -7.67 3.61
CA LEU A 43 3.17 -8.84 2.85
C LEU A 43 4.28 -9.63 3.55
N ASN A 44 5.31 -8.93 4.01
CA ASN A 44 6.44 -9.55 4.70
C ASN A 44 6.01 -10.18 6.04
N VAL A 45 5.18 -9.47 6.82
CA VAL A 45 4.60 -10.01 8.06
C VAL A 45 3.78 -11.26 7.77
N HIS A 46 2.97 -11.25 6.72
CA HIS A 46 2.21 -12.43 6.31
C HIS A 46 3.11 -13.62 6.00
N PHE A 47 4.17 -13.45 5.19
CA PHE A 47 5.11 -14.54 4.90
C PHE A 47 5.83 -15.05 6.15
N LEU A 48 6.18 -14.18 7.09
CA LEU A 48 6.74 -14.59 8.38
C LEU A 48 5.75 -15.40 9.22
N THR A 49 4.44 -15.12 9.12
CA THR A 49 3.41 -15.85 9.86
C THR A 49 3.05 -17.21 9.25
N VAL A 50 3.08 -17.33 7.91
CA VAL A 50 2.72 -18.56 7.19
C VAL A 50 3.90 -19.55 7.07
N GLY A 51 5.14 -19.07 7.20
CA GLY A 51 6.33 -19.91 7.38
C GLY A 51 6.97 -20.45 6.10
N GLU A 52 6.30 -20.39 4.95
CA GLU A 52 6.89 -20.67 3.65
C GLU A 52 6.42 -19.67 2.59
N SER A 53 7.37 -18.91 2.05
CA SER A 53 7.22 -18.21 0.78
C SER A 53 8.19 -18.83 -0.21
N GLY A 54 7.72 -19.26 -1.39
CA GLY A 54 8.63 -19.72 -2.45
C GLY A 54 9.69 -18.66 -2.78
N LEU A 55 10.88 -19.07 -3.22
CA LEU A 55 12.05 -18.18 -3.44
C LEU A 55 11.70 -16.87 -4.16
N TRP A 56 10.92 -16.95 -5.24
CA TRP A 56 10.52 -15.80 -6.04
C TRP A 56 9.60 -14.83 -5.30
N LEU A 57 8.70 -15.36 -4.48
CA LEU A 57 7.78 -14.56 -3.68
C LEU A 57 8.52 -13.87 -2.53
N GLY A 58 9.48 -14.57 -1.92
CA GLY A 58 10.39 -13.98 -0.93
C GLY A 58 11.20 -12.83 -1.52
N LEU A 59 11.85 -13.04 -2.68
CA LEU A 59 12.59 -11.98 -3.38
C LEU A 59 11.70 -10.78 -3.74
N TYR A 60 10.47 -11.02 -4.17
CA TYR A 60 9.49 -9.96 -4.45
C TYR A 60 9.12 -9.19 -3.16
N ALA A 61 8.91 -9.89 -2.03
CA ALA A 61 8.65 -9.26 -0.74
C ALA A 61 9.85 -8.42 -0.25
N ASP A 62 11.08 -8.92 -0.40
CA ASP A 62 12.30 -8.23 0.02
C ASP A 62 12.56 -6.97 -0.82
N LEU A 63 12.43 -7.08 -2.15
CA LEU A 63 12.54 -5.94 -3.05
C LEU A 63 11.47 -4.89 -2.77
N GLY A 64 10.24 -5.34 -2.48
CA GLY A 64 9.16 -4.49 -2.03
C GLY A 64 9.51 -3.76 -0.74
N LEU A 65 10.05 -4.46 0.25
CA LEU A 65 10.44 -3.88 1.53
C LEU A 65 11.50 -2.79 1.37
N LEU A 66 12.53 -3.03 0.53
CA LEU A 66 13.56 -2.04 0.22
C LEU A 66 12.96 -0.81 -0.48
N LEU A 67 12.09 -1.02 -1.47
CA LEU A 67 11.42 0.05 -2.20
C LEU A 67 10.49 0.87 -1.27
N GLY A 68 9.73 0.19 -0.42
CA GLY A 68 8.84 0.82 0.55
C GLY A 68 9.62 1.64 1.57
N ALA A 69 10.69 1.08 2.14
CA ALA A 69 11.56 1.77 3.09
C ALA A 69 12.20 3.01 2.46
N TRP A 70 12.70 2.89 1.22
CA TRP A 70 13.24 4.01 0.46
C TRP A 70 12.21 5.13 0.27
N GLY A 71 11.00 4.78 -0.15
CA GLY A 71 9.90 5.74 -0.28
C GLY A 71 9.53 6.43 1.02
N PHE A 72 9.48 5.66 2.10
CA PHE A 72 9.13 6.16 3.43
C PHE A 72 10.20 7.13 3.97
N LEU A 73 11.48 6.85 3.76
CA LEU A 73 12.57 7.76 4.15
C LEU A 73 12.46 9.11 3.43
N HIS A 74 12.29 9.11 2.11
CA HIS A 74 12.07 10.35 1.36
C HIS A 74 10.77 11.06 1.77
N TYR A 75 9.76 10.33 2.23
CA TYR A 75 8.55 10.94 2.78
C TYR A 75 8.84 11.70 4.07
N MET A 76 9.65 11.13 4.97
CA MET A 76 10.09 11.81 6.20
C MET A 76 10.92 13.06 5.89
N GLU A 77 11.81 12.96 4.90
CA GLU A 77 12.69 14.05 4.47
C GLU A 77 11.99 15.08 3.58
N GLN A 78 10.71 14.90 3.28
CA GLN A 78 9.94 15.83 2.43
C GLN A 78 10.59 15.99 1.04
N GLU A 79 11.16 14.92 0.49
CA GLU A 79 11.78 14.93 -0.83
C GLU A 79 10.85 14.32 -1.89
N SER A 80 10.89 14.81 -3.12
CA SER A 80 10.15 14.21 -4.23
C SER A 80 10.93 13.05 -4.82
N LEU A 81 10.26 11.91 -5.02
CA LEU A 81 10.81 10.78 -5.79
C LEU A 81 10.51 10.90 -7.27
N SER A 82 11.29 10.19 -8.09
CA SER A 82 11.07 10.11 -9.53
C SER A 82 9.72 9.45 -9.84
N ARG A 83 9.20 9.74 -11.03
CA ARG A 83 7.96 9.14 -11.52
C ARG A 83 8.00 7.61 -11.54
N ASP A 84 9.15 7.04 -11.88
CA ASP A 84 9.35 5.59 -12.00
C ASP A 84 9.10 4.88 -10.66
N TYR A 85 9.51 5.50 -9.54
CA TYR A 85 9.23 4.98 -8.20
C TYR A 85 7.74 4.74 -8.00
N TYR A 86 6.93 5.76 -8.29
CA TYR A 86 5.49 5.70 -8.08
C TYR A 86 4.80 4.73 -9.04
N GLN A 87 5.30 4.61 -10.28
CA GLN A 87 4.78 3.62 -11.23
C GLN A 87 5.05 2.20 -10.75
N VAL A 88 6.29 1.90 -10.36
CA VAL A 88 6.66 0.58 -9.85
C VAL A 88 5.88 0.26 -8.58
N SER A 89 5.83 1.20 -7.64
CA SER A 89 5.07 1.09 -6.39
C SER A 89 3.59 0.79 -6.64
N HIS A 90 2.94 1.55 -7.53
CA HIS A 90 1.51 1.37 -7.80
C HIS A 90 1.20 0.11 -8.60
N ILE A 91 2.01 -0.24 -9.60
CA ILE A 91 1.73 -1.40 -10.45
C ILE A 91 1.98 -2.69 -9.68
N LEU A 92 3.10 -2.77 -8.95
CA LEU A 92 3.55 -4.01 -8.33
C LEU A 92 3.14 -4.14 -6.87
N TYR A 93 3.01 -3.05 -6.11
CA TYR A 93 2.81 -3.10 -4.66
C TYR A 93 1.58 -2.30 -4.20
N SER A 94 0.58 -2.14 -5.08
CA SER A 94 -0.73 -1.64 -4.68
C SER A 94 -1.39 -2.57 -3.67
N SER A 95 -2.32 -2.02 -2.89
CA SER A 95 -3.11 -2.78 -1.93
C SER A 95 -3.94 -3.85 -2.64
N LEU A 96 -4.33 -3.63 -3.91
CA LEU A 96 -4.98 -4.68 -4.71
C LEU A 96 -4.04 -5.86 -4.92
N VAL A 97 -2.81 -5.61 -5.38
CA VAL A 97 -1.85 -6.69 -5.68
C VAL A 97 -1.43 -7.41 -4.41
N VAL A 98 -1.02 -6.65 -3.38
CA VAL A 98 -0.61 -7.23 -2.10
C VAL A 98 -1.76 -7.95 -1.42
N GLY A 99 -2.95 -7.36 -1.39
CA GLY A 99 -4.13 -7.97 -0.79
C GLY A 99 -4.53 -9.27 -1.48
N ALA A 100 -4.41 -9.35 -2.82
CA ALA A 100 -4.66 -10.57 -3.56
C ALA A 100 -3.68 -11.69 -3.21
N ILE A 101 -2.38 -11.35 -3.02
CA ILE A 101 -1.36 -12.32 -2.63
C ILE A 101 -1.62 -12.87 -1.23
N ILE A 102 -1.93 -12.01 -0.26
CA ILE A 102 -2.22 -12.40 1.12
C ILE A 102 -3.54 -13.19 1.21
N LEU A 103 -4.54 -12.83 0.39
CA LEU A 103 -5.82 -13.53 0.33
C LEU A 103 -5.70 -14.92 -0.31
N TYR A 104 -4.77 -15.10 -1.26
CA TYR A 104 -4.68 -16.31 -2.09
C TYR A 104 -4.70 -17.64 -1.32
N PRO A 105 -3.89 -17.85 -0.26
CA PRO A 105 -3.94 -19.10 0.52
C PRO A 105 -5.33 -19.42 1.09
N HIS A 106 -6.14 -18.41 1.36
CA HIS A 106 -7.49 -18.59 1.91
C HIS A 106 -8.54 -18.92 0.84
N ILE A 107 -8.25 -18.62 -0.44
CA ILE A 107 -9.18 -18.81 -1.57
C ILE A 107 -8.65 -19.77 -2.63
N GLU A 108 -7.54 -20.46 -2.38
CA GLU A 108 -6.92 -21.40 -3.32
C GLU A 108 -7.91 -22.44 -3.85
N TRP A 109 -8.81 -22.92 -2.98
CA TRP A 109 -9.87 -23.88 -3.32
C TRP A 109 -10.76 -23.41 -4.49
N ILE A 110 -10.98 -22.10 -4.65
CA ILE A 110 -11.76 -21.54 -5.75
C ILE A 110 -11.03 -21.79 -7.08
N PHE A 111 -9.72 -21.59 -7.09
CA PHE A 111 -8.90 -21.81 -8.27
C PHE A 111 -8.82 -23.29 -8.61
N SER A 112 -8.66 -24.16 -7.60
CA SER A 112 -8.70 -25.62 -7.81
C SER A 112 -10.05 -26.08 -8.38
N ALA A 113 -11.16 -25.49 -7.94
CA ALA A 113 -12.49 -25.80 -8.45
C ALA A 113 -12.70 -25.36 -9.92
N ILE A 114 -12.07 -24.26 -10.34
CA ILE A 114 -12.18 -23.71 -11.70
C ILE A 114 -11.22 -24.41 -12.67
N LEU A 115 -9.98 -24.67 -12.22
CA LEU A 115 -8.89 -25.15 -13.06
C LEU A 115 -8.79 -26.69 -13.13
N GLY A 116 -9.53 -27.42 -12.28
CA GLY A 116 -9.54 -28.88 -12.23
C GLY A 116 -8.23 -29.41 -11.65
N ASP A 117 -8.21 -29.66 -10.34
CA ASP A 117 -7.06 -30.13 -9.54
C ASP A 117 -5.76 -29.29 -9.63
N GLY A 118 -5.75 -28.21 -10.41
CA GLY A 118 -4.63 -27.28 -10.52
C GLY A 118 -4.66 -26.17 -9.48
N SER A 119 -3.55 -25.93 -8.78
CA SER A 119 -3.27 -24.70 -8.04
C SER A 119 -2.57 -23.70 -8.95
N LEU A 120 -2.86 -22.40 -8.81
CA LEU A 120 -2.00 -21.40 -9.42
C LEU A 120 -0.68 -21.32 -8.63
N PRO A 121 0.50 -21.35 -9.29
CA PRO A 121 1.71 -21.01 -8.57
C PRO A 121 1.56 -19.56 -8.06
N ALA A 122 2.10 -19.25 -6.88
CA ALA A 122 1.94 -17.93 -6.27
C ALA A 122 2.39 -16.78 -7.20
N ILE A 123 3.38 -17.02 -8.07
CA ILE A 123 3.80 -16.04 -9.08
C ILE A 123 2.73 -15.77 -10.16
N GLY A 124 1.91 -16.77 -10.48
CA GLY A 124 0.75 -16.62 -11.36
C GLY A 124 -0.32 -15.73 -10.74
N VAL A 125 -0.50 -15.80 -9.42
CA VAL A 125 -1.41 -14.92 -8.67
C VAL A 125 -0.93 -13.48 -8.73
N VAL A 126 0.37 -13.23 -8.51
CA VAL A 126 0.98 -11.90 -8.67
C VAL A 126 0.71 -11.38 -10.09
N GLY A 127 0.98 -12.19 -11.12
CA GLY A 127 0.75 -11.82 -12.50
C GLY A 127 -0.71 -11.44 -12.80
N ILE A 128 -1.66 -12.25 -12.34
CA ILE A 128 -3.10 -11.97 -12.50
C ILE A 128 -3.49 -10.69 -11.75
N ALA A 129 -3.04 -10.52 -10.51
CA ALA A 129 -3.37 -9.34 -9.72
C ALA A 129 -2.81 -8.05 -10.36
N VAL A 130 -1.59 -8.11 -10.89
CA VAL A 130 -0.98 -7.00 -11.64
C VAL A 130 -1.76 -6.71 -12.92
N LEU A 131 -2.18 -7.74 -13.66
CA LEU A 131 -3.00 -7.56 -14.87
C LEU A 131 -4.37 -6.96 -14.55
N ILE A 132 -5.01 -7.40 -13.46
CA ILE A 132 -6.27 -6.79 -12.98
C ILE A 132 -6.03 -5.34 -12.56
N ASN A 133 -4.95 -5.05 -11.84
CA ASN A 133 -4.58 -3.69 -11.46
C ASN A 133 -4.40 -2.80 -12.71
N LEU A 134 -3.71 -3.29 -13.74
CA LEU A 134 -3.52 -2.61 -15.02
C LEU A 134 -4.83 -2.44 -15.80
N ALA A 135 -5.72 -3.44 -15.79
CA ALA A 135 -7.02 -3.35 -16.44
C ALA A 135 -7.96 -2.36 -15.74
N LEU A 136 -7.88 -2.27 -14.40
CA LEU A 136 -8.63 -1.28 -13.61
C LEU A 136 -8.03 0.14 -13.71
N LEU A 137 -6.81 0.24 -14.25
CA LEU A 137 -6.12 1.49 -14.55
C LEU A 137 -6.50 2.07 -15.93
N ASP A 138 -7.66 1.70 -16.46
CA ASP A 138 -8.24 1.90 -17.82
C ASP A 138 -8.16 3.31 -18.45
N ASP A 139 -7.49 4.27 -17.82
CA ASP A 139 -7.24 5.60 -18.36
C ASP A 139 -5.79 6.03 -18.06
N GLU A 140 -4.94 6.04 -19.09
CA GLU A 140 -3.53 6.43 -19.01
C GLU A 140 -3.37 7.88 -18.49
N ASP A 141 -4.41 8.71 -18.73
CA ASP A 141 -4.56 10.06 -18.20
C ASP A 141 -4.83 10.07 -16.70
N GLN A 142 -5.52 9.07 -16.14
CA GLN A 142 -5.71 8.96 -14.69
C GLN A 142 -4.43 8.58 -13.96
N LEU A 143 -3.60 7.69 -14.50
CA LEU A 143 -2.32 7.38 -13.88
C LEU A 143 -1.40 8.60 -13.92
N HIS A 144 -1.29 9.29 -15.06
CA HIS A 144 -0.53 10.53 -15.17
C HIS A 144 -1.08 11.63 -14.26
N TYR A 145 -2.40 11.82 -14.21
CA TYR A 145 -3.04 12.82 -13.36
C TYR A 145 -2.87 12.51 -11.86
N ARG A 146 -2.97 11.23 -11.46
CA ARG A 146 -2.74 10.79 -10.07
C ARG A 146 -1.28 10.99 -9.67
N LEU A 147 -0.34 10.56 -10.52
CA LEU A 147 1.09 10.78 -10.31
C LEU A 147 1.42 12.27 -10.25
N ALA A 148 0.92 13.08 -11.18
CA ALA A 148 1.15 14.52 -11.22
C ALA A 148 0.44 15.28 -10.09
N ARG A 149 -0.70 14.77 -9.59
CA ARG A 149 -1.37 15.32 -8.40
C ARG A 149 -0.59 14.96 -7.15
N ASP A 150 -0.14 13.72 -7.00
CA ASP A 150 0.56 13.28 -5.79
C ASP A 150 1.98 13.86 -5.72
N ILE A 151 2.64 14.05 -6.87
CA ILE A 151 3.85 14.87 -6.98
C ILE A 151 3.53 16.32 -6.59
N ARG A 152 2.45 16.93 -7.10
CA ARG A 152 2.09 18.32 -6.73
C ARG A 152 1.61 18.51 -5.30
N VAL A 153 0.92 17.53 -4.70
CA VAL A 153 0.48 17.58 -3.30
C VAL A 153 1.69 17.35 -2.39
N ASN A 154 2.60 16.45 -2.74
CA ASN A 154 3.88 16.36 -2.05
C ASN A 154 4.69 17.65 -2.23
N GLU A 155 4.89 18.16 -3.44
CA GLU A 155 5.54 19.46 -3.68
C GLU A 155 4.83 20.61 -2.97
N PHE A 156 3.51 20.58 -2.82
CA PHE A 156 2.77 21.57 -2.02
C PHE A 156 3.07 21.39 -0.53
N ILE A 157 3.09 20.17 0.02
CA ILE A 157 3.49 19.94 1.42
C ILE A 157 4.93 20.41 1.66
N VAL A 158 5.82 20.18 0.70
CA VAL A 158 7.25 20.53 0.75
C VAL A 158 7.48 22.04 0.57
N ASN A 159 6.77 22.67 -0.37
CA ASN A 159 6.94 24.08 -0.74
C ASN A 159 5.90 25.03 -0.11
N SER A 160 4.94 24.51 0.66
CA SER A 160 3.97 25.37 1.35
C SER A 160 4.70 26.20 2.40
N PRO A 161 4.66 27.54 2.30
CA PRO A 161 5.12 28.37 3.39
C PRO A 161 4.26 28.03 4.61
N THR A 162 4.90 27.99 5.79
CA THR A 162 4.27 27.76 7.09
C THR A 162 2.86 28.33 7.12
N LEU A 163 1.86 27.43 7.17
CA LEU A 163 0.46 27.80 7.27
C LEU A 163 0.24 28.41 8.66
N GLU A 164 0.43 29.72 8.76
CA GLU A 164 0.04 30.50 9.93
C GLU A 164 -1.49 30.58 9.91
N VAL A 165 -2.12 29.75 10.74
CA VAL A 165 -3.54 29.88 11.01
C VAL A 165 -3.67 30.88 12.16
N ASP A 166 -4.08 32.10 11.83
CA ASP A 166 -4.40 33.14 12.81
C ASP A 166 -5.77 32.84 13.44
N LEU A 167 -5.76 32.52 14.73
CA LEU A 167 -6.95 32.23 15.53
C LEU A 167 -7.28 33.37 16.53
N GLY A 168 -6.78 34.59 16.28
CA GLY A 168 -7.15 35.79 17.04
C GLY A 168 -6.42 35.99 18.37
N ASP A 169 -6.00 34.91 19.04
CA ASP A 169 -5.28 34.98 20.34
C ASP A 169 -3.87 34.34 20.31
N GLY A 170 -3.36 33.97 19.14
CA GLY A 170 -1.98 33.47 18.99
C GLY A 170 -1.70 32.78 17.65
N TYR A 171 -0.46 32.90 17.19
CA TYR A 171 0.01 32.26 15.95
C TYR A 171 0.31 30.78 16.19
N PHE A 172 -0.40 29.88 15.50
CA PHE A 172 -0.01 28.46 15.45
C PHE A 172 1.07 28.28 14.38
N THR A 173 2.34 28.32 14.78
CA THR A 173 3.48 27.99 13.90
C THR A 173 3.99 26.58 14.20
N ARG A 174 4.33 25.82 13.16
CA ARG A 174 4.75 24.40 13.21
C ARG A 174 5.91 24.09 14.17
N ARG A 175 6.61 25.11 14.69
CA ARG A 175 7.66 24.96 15.71
C ARG A 175 7.20 24.17 16.95
N HIS A 176 5.91 24.19 17.28
CA HIS A 176 5.37 23.45 18.42
C HIS A 176 5.14 21.94 18.21
N LEU A 177 5.21 21.42 16.99
CA LEU A 177 5.12 19.98 16.76
C LEU A 177 6.48 19.27 16.96
N GLU A 178 7.60 19.97 16.77
CA GLU A 178 8.94 19.45 17.08
C GLU A 178 9.15 19.27 18.59
N ASP A 179 8.46 20.07 19.42
CA ASP A 179 8.47 19.94 20.88
C ASP A 179 7.69 18.70 21.37
N TRP A 180 6.67 18.26 20.62
CA TRP A 180 5.84 17.10 20.99
C TRP A 180 6.56 15.76 20.83
N PHE A 181 7.55 15.68 19.92
CA PHE A 181 8.38 14.49 19.73
C PHE A 181 9.70 14.52 20.51
N ARG A 182 9.92 15.56 21.33
CA ARG A 182 10.97 15.56 22.36
C ARG A 182 10.38 15.14 23.71
N VAL A 183 10.03 13.87 23.82
CA VAL A 183 9.93 13.22 25.13
C VAL A 183 11.36 12.81 25.52
N LYS A 184 11.85 13.34 26.65
CA LYS A 184 13.07 12.89 27.31
C LYS A 184 12.96 11.44 27.77
#